data_AF-A0A919YWA0-F1
#
_entry.id   AF-A0A919YWA0-F1
#
_cell.length_a   1.000
_cell.length_b   1.000
_cell.length_c   1.000
_cell.angle_alpha   90.00
_cell.angle_beta   90.00
_cell.angle_gamma   90.00
#
_symmetry.space_group_name_H-M   'P 1'
#
loop_
_entity.id
_entity.type
_entity.pdbx_description
1 polymer ?
#
loop_
_entity_poly.entity_id
_entity_poly.type
_entity_poly.pdbx_seq_one_letter_code
_entity_poly.pdbx_strand_id
1 'polypeptide(L)' 'MERKQFELGDIVQMKKVHPCGSNEMIVIRMGMDIRMKCAGCGHSILLPRAKFEKNMKKVIGKSELTDGWKED' A
#
# COMPACT_ATOMS: atom_id res chain seq x y z
N MET A 1 -14.38 7.99 12.76
CA MET A 1 -13.59 6.99 12.01
C MET A 1 -12.26 7.65 11.72
N GLU A 2 -11.23 7.36 12.53
CA GLU A 2 -9.90 7.94 12.33
C GLU A 2 -9.38 7.47 10.97
N ARG A 3 -9.13 8.41 10.06
CA ARG A 3 -8.52 8.12 8.76
C ARG A 3 -7.08 7.74 9.03
N LYS A 4 -6.71 6.48 8.77
CA LYS A 4 -5.30 6.07 8.80
C LYS A 4 -4.54 6.93 7.79
N GLN A 5 -3.48 7.60 8.24
CA GLN A 5 -2.58 8.33 7.35
C GLN A 5 -1.67 7.32 6.64
N PHE A 6 -1.62 7.44 5.31
CA PHE A 6 -0.69 6.77 4.41
C PHE A 6 -0.58 7.63 3.16
N GLU A 7 0.58 7.56 2.52
CA GLU A 7 0.96 8.34 1.36
C GLU A 7 1.42 7.42 0.23
N LEU A 8 1.60 8.02 -0.95
CA LEU A 8 2.05 7.30 -2.13
C LEU A 8 3.53 6.95 -1.93
N GLY A 9 3.85 5.66 -2.05
CA GLY A 9 5.17 5.12 -1.76
C GLY A 9 5.33 4.54 -0.37
N ASP A 10 4.34 4.69 0.52
CA ASP A 10 4.41 4.07 1.84
C ASP A 10 4.41 2.55 1.77
N ILE A 11 5.25 1.96 2.60
CA ILE A 11 5.25 0.54 2.90
C ILE A 11 4.29 0.34 4.06
N VAL A 12 3.17 -0.32 3.78
CA VAL A 12 2.12 -0.61 4.73
C VAL A 12 2.12 -2.09 5.09
N GLN A 13 1.91 -2.37 6.36
CA GLN A 13 1.73 -3.73 6.84
C GLN A 13 0.24 -4.09 6.83
N MET A 14 -0.12 -5.14 6.10
CA MET A 14 -1.47 -5.69 6.04
C MET A 14 -1.73 -6.64 7.22
N LYS A 15 -2.98 -6.72 7.67
CA LYS A 15 -3.44 -7.71 8.65
C LYS A 15 -3.47 -9.12 8.07
N LYS A 16 -3.79 -9.25 6.79
CA LYS A 16 -3.74 -10.52 6.06
C LYS A 16 -2.37 -10.68 5.42
N VAL A 17 -1.79 -11.87 5.59
CA VAL A 17 -0.58 -12.29 4.88
C VAL A 17 -0.92 -12.50 3.40
N HIS A 18 -0.04 -12.03 2.52
CA HIS A 18 -0.11 -12.34 1.10
C HIS A 18 0.23 -13.83 0.91
N PRO A 19 -0.34 -14.55 -0.08
CA PRO A 19 0.00 -15.94 -0.37
C PRO A 19 1.50 -16.24 -0.53
N CYS A 20 2.35 -15.23 -0.76
CA CYS A 20 3.81 -15.41 -0.79
C CYS A 20 4.49 -15.45 0.59
N GLY A 21 3.78 -15.22 1.70
CA GLY A 21 4.31 -15.17 3.06
C GLY A 21 4.64 -13.76 3.58
N SER A 22 4.80 -12.76 2.71
CA SER A 22 5.02 -11.36 3.12
C SER A 22 3.69 -10.65 3.40
N ASN A 23 3.68 -9.74 4.38
CA ASN A 23 2.52 -8.89 4.67
C ASN A 23 2.80 -7.40 4.45
N GLU A 24 3.91 -7.09 3.80
CA GLU A 24 4.40 -5.74 3.51
C GLU A 24 4.04 -5.38 2.07
N MET A 25 3.37 -4.25 1.91
CA MET A 25 2.84 -3.82 0.63
C MET A 25 3.16 -2.35 0.41
N ILE A 26 3.71 -2.02 -0.74
CA ILE A 26 4.11 -0.68 -1.15
C ILE A 26 2.93 -0.05 -1.87
N VAL A 27 2.48 1.11 -1.43
CA VAL A 27 1.40 1.86 -2.09
C VAL A 27 1.96 2.51 -3.35
N ILE A 28 1.48 2.09 -4.52
CA ILE A 28 1.96 2.59 -5.82
C ILE A 28 1.01 3.66 -6.38
N ARG A 29 -0.30 3.53 -6.13
CA ARG A 29 -1.33 4.47 -6.61
C ARG A 29 -2.39 4.70 -5.55
N MET A 30 -2.76 5.96 -5.35
CA MET A 30 -3.85 6.36 -4.47
C MET A 30 -4.99 6.96 -5.30
N GLY A 31 -6.21 6.47 -5.08
CA GLY A 31 -7.42 6.91 -5.78
C GLY A 31 -8.66 6.27 -5.13
N MET A 32 -9.70 6.02 -5.92
CA MET A 32 -10.85 5.18 -5.48
C MET A 32 -10.39 3.74 -5.19
N ASP A 33 -9.53 3.22 -6.06
CA ASP A 33 -8.83 1.96 -5.90
C ASP A 33 -7.36 2.22 -5.59
N ILE A 34 -6.85 1.51 -4.58
CA ILE A 34 -5.46 1.56 -4.19
C ILE A 34 -4.73 0.46 -4.93
N ARG A 35 -3.72 0.84 -5.74
CA ARG A 35 -2.79 -0.14 -6.31
C ARG A 35 -1.59 -0.26 -5.39
N MET A 36 -1.25 -1.48 -5.04
CA MET A 36 -0.20 -1.79 -4.09
C MET A 36 0.64 -2.96 -4.59
N LYS A 37 1.95 -2.89 -4.40
CA LYS A 37 2.92 -3.91 -4.81
C LYS A 37 3.41 -4.67 -3.59
N CYS A 38 3.40 -6.00 -3.62
CA CYS A 38 3.99 -6.77 -2.54
C CYS A 38 5.50 -6.54 -2.48
N ALA A 39 6.05 -6.23 -1.31
CA ALA A 39 7.48 -6.01 -1.14
C ALA A 39 8.30 -7.32 -1.28
N GLY A 40 7.70 -8.48 -1.01
CA GLY A 40 8.37 -9.79 -1.11
C GLY A 40 8.38 -10.38 -2.52
N CYS A 41 7.22 -10.46 -3.19
CA CYS A 41 7.12 -11.09 -4.51
C CYS A 41 6.97 -10.10 -5.68
N GLY A 42 6.85 -8.80 -5.41
CA GLY A 42 6.71 -7.77 -6.44
C GLY A 42 5.36 -7.76 -7.17
N HIS A 43 4.39 -8.60 -6.77
CA HIS A 43 3.10 -8.67 -7.44
C HIS A 43 2.22 -7.45 -7.10
N SER A 44 1.61 -6.83 -8.11
CA SER A 44 0.72 -5.69 -7.94
C SER A 44 -0.73 -6.13 -7.78
N ILE A 45 -1.40 -5.64 -6.75
CA ILE A 45 -2.80 -5.93 -6.44
C ILE A 45 -3.58 -4.62 -6.44
N LEU A 46 -4.80 -4.67 -6.98
CA LEU A 46 -5.76 -3.58 -6.90
C LEU A 46 -6.73 -3.89 -5.75
N LEU A 47 -6.90 -2.95 -4.82
CA LEU A 47 -7.82 -3.12 -3.71
C LEU A 47 -8.65 -1.83 -3.50
N PRO A 48 -9.98 -1.92 -3.39
CA PRO A 48 -10.79 -0.74 -3.14
C PRO A 48 -10.43 -0.13 -1.79
N ARG A 49 -10.42 1.21 -1.72
CA ARG A 49 -9.96 1.96 -0.55
C ARG A 49 -10.59 1.49 0.78
N ALA A 50 -11.90 1.23 0.78
CA ALA A 50 -12.62 0.76 1.97
C ALA A 50 -12.10 -0.59 2.51
N LYS A 51 -11.68 -1.51 1.61
CA LYS A 51 -11.06 -2.78 2.02
C LYS A 51 -9.63 -2.56 2.49
N PHE A 52 -8.88 -1.68 1.82
CA PHE A 52 -7.52 -1.31 2.21
C PHE A 52 -7.47 -0.75 3.63
N GLU A 53 -8.29 0.26 3.95
CA GLU A 53 -8.28 0.91 5.27
C GLU A 53 -8.65 -0.05 6.42
N LYS A 54 -9.53 -1.03 6.15
CA LYS A 54 -9.89 -2.10 7.11
C LYS A 54 -8.76 -3.10 7.34
N ASN A 55 -8.07 -3.49 6.27
CA ASN A 55 -7.02 -4.51 6.27
C ASN A 55 -5.63 -3.96 6.63
N MET A 56 -5.38 -2.67 6.41
CA MET A 56 -4.14 -2.00 6.80
C MET A 56 -3.99 -2.04 8.32
N LYS A 57 -2.82 -2.43 8.83
CA LYS A 57 -2.51 -2.44 10.25
C LYS A 57 -1.80 -1.16 10.65
N LYS A 58 -0.66 -0.86 10.01
CA LYS A 58 0.17 0.33 10.22
C LYS A 58 1.05 0.61 9.00
N VAL A 59 1.56 1.83 8.89
CA VAL A 59 2.69 2.17 8.01
C VAL A 59 3.98 1.73 8.71
N ILE A 60 4.92 1.13 7.98
CA ILE A 60 6.21 0.67 8.52
C ILE A 60 7.41 1.44 7.96
N GLY A 61 7.23 2.18 6.88
CA GLY A 61 8.26 3.05 6.29
C GLY A 61 7.80 3.63 4.96
N LYS A 62 8.65 4.43 4.32
CA LYS A 62 8.45 4.91 2.95
C LYS A 62 9.41 4.20 2.01
N SER A 63 8.93 3.84 0.83
CA SER A 63 9.78 3.43 -0.28
C SER A 63 10.11 4.66 -1.14
N GLU A 64 11.38 4.80 -1.52
CA GLU A 64 11.88 5.91 -2.36
C GLU A 64 11.42 5.82 -3.83
N LEU A 65 10.59 4.84 -4.18
CA LEU A 65 10.14 4.56 -5.55
C LEU A 65 9.17 5.59 -6.12
N THR A 66 8.75 6.60 -5.35
CA THR A 66 7.69 7.53 -5.74
C THR A 66 8.12 8.96 -6.02
N ASP A 67 9.42 9.26 -6.01
CA ASP A 67 9.98 10.60 -6.27
C ASP A 67 9.80 11.10 -7.73
N GLY A 68 9.00 10.41 -8.55
CA GLY A 68 8.88 10.65 -10.00
C GLY A 68 7.53 11.12 -10.52
N TRP A 69 6.48 11.24 -9.69
CA TRP A 69 5.17 11.75 -10.15
C TRP A 69 5.06 13.24 -9.85
N LYS A 70 5.81 14.05 -10.60
CA LYS A 70 5.49 15.47 -10.78
C LYS A 70 4.10 15.54 -11.41
N GLU A 71 3.18 16.23 -10.73
CA GLU A 71 1.97 16.78 -11.33
C GLU A 71 2.38 17.59 -12.57
N ASP A 72 1.80 17.23 -13.72
CA ASP A 72 1.59 18.12 -14.87
C ASP A 72 0.10 18.44 -14.90
#